data_AF-A0A6A4BB65-F1
#
_entry.id   AF-A0A6A4BB65-F1
#
_cell.length_a   1.000
_cell.length_b   1.000
_cell.length_c   1.000
_cell.angle_alpha   90.00
_cell.angle_beta   90.00
_cell.angle_gamma   90.00
#
_symmetry.space_group_name_H-M   'P 1'
#
loop_
_entity.id
_entity.type
_entity.pdbx_description
1 polymer ?
#
loop_
_entity_poly.entity_id
_entity_poly.type
_entity_poly.pdbx_seq_one_letter_code
_entity_poly.pdbx_strand_id
1 'polypeptide(L)' 'MQLNYLFVLGLLACAAHKLSDAIGFDCEIMYCPDDYDPVCGTDGNKYSNLCELTLKACSDTTKELDVASNATC' A
#
# COMPACT_ATOMS: atom_id res chain seq x y z
N MET A 1 11.03 -18.93 -35.71
CA MET A 1 10.17 -17.71 -35.72
C MET A 1 9.24 -17.60 -34.49
N GLN A 2 8.99 -18.67 -33.72
CA GLN A 2 8.11 -18.62 -32.53
C GLN A 2 8.78 -18.16 -31.22
N LEU A 3 10.09 -18.37 -31.03
CA LEU A 3 10.77 -18.04 -29.76
C LEU A 3 10.77 -16.53 -29.46
N ASN A 4 10.85 -15.69 -30.50
CA ASN A 4 10.87 -14.23 -30.36
C ASN A 4 9.50 -13.66 -29.90
N TYR A 5 8.41 -14.35 -30.22
CA TYR A 5 7.05 -13.91 -29.88
C TYR A 5 6.78 -14.02 -28.37
N LEU A 6 7.33 -15.05 -27.72
CA LEU A 6 7.18 -15.25 -26.28
C LEU A 6 7.92 -14.16 -25.47
N PHE A 7 9.09 -13.72 -25.93
CA PHE A 7 9.82 -12.59 -25.34
C PHE A 7 9.04 -11.27 -25.50
N VAL A 8 8.43 -11.04 -26.67
CA VAL A 8 7.60 -9.85 -26.92
C VAL A 8 6.35 -9.84 -26.03
N LEU A 9 5.68 -10.98 -25.83
CA LEU A 9 4.55 -11.10 -24.92
C LEU A 9 4.93 -10.82 -23.44
N GLY A 10 6.11 -11.27 -23.00
CA GLY A 10 6.60 -10.99 -21.64
C GLY A 10 6.85 -9.50 -21.38
N LEU A 11 7.39 -8.77 -22.35
CA LEU A 11 7.60 -7.32 -22.25
C LEU A 11 6.27 -6.56 -22.23
N LEU A 12 5.28 -6.98 -23.03
CA LEU A 12 3.94 -6.39 -23.03
C LEU A 12 3.19 -6.66 -21.73
N ALA A 13 3.32 -7.86 -21.15
CA ALA A 13 2.76 -8.18 -19.84
C ALA A 13 3.40 -7.35 -18.71
N CYS A 14 4.72 -7.15 -18.74
CA CYS A 14 5.43 -6.28 -17.80
C CYS A 14 4.99 -4.81 -17.92
N ALA A 15 4.72 -4.33 -19.15
CA ALA A 15 4.15 -3.01 -19.37
C ALA A 15 2.70 -2.87 -18.85
N ALA A 16 1.91 -3.96 -18.89
CA ALA A 16 0.57 -3.99 -18.32
C ALA A 16 0.56 -4.03 -16.78
N HIS A 17 1.57 -4.63 -16.12
CA HIS A 17 1.72 -4.58 -14.66
C HIS A 17 1.95 -3.14 -14.14
N LYS A 18 2.56 -2.27 -14.94
CA LYS A 18 2.74 -0.84 -14.61
C LYS A 18 1.44 -0.03 -14.63
N LEU A 19 0.34 -0.61 -15.10
CA LEU A 19 -0.97 0.04 -15.13
C LEU A 19 -1.78 -0.20 -13.84
N SER A 20 -1.34 -1.13 -12.98
CA SER A 20 -1.98 -1.38 -11.69
C SER A 20 -1.72 -0.26 -10.66
N ASP A 21 -0.69 0.55 -10.86
CA ASP A 21 -0.33 1.65 -9.96
C ASP A 21 -1.15 2.94 -10.23
N ALA A 22 -1.94 2.95 -11.31
CA ALA A 22 -2.64 4.15 -11.81
C ALA A 22 -4.12 4.25 -11.39
N ILE A 23 -4.68 3.22 -10.73
CA ILE A 23 -5.86 3.42 -9.88
C ILE A 23 -5.39 3.84 -8.49
N GLY A 24 -4.69 4.99 -8.45
CA GLY A 24 -4.25 5.60 -7.21
C GLY A 24 -5.46 5.85 -6.33
N PHE A 25 -5.58 5.07 -5.27
CA PHE A 25 -6.45 5.37 -4.16
C PHE A 25 -5.88 6.64 -3.52
N ASP A 26 -6.47 7.78 -3.89
CA ASP A 26 -6.05 9.05 -3.33
C ASP A 26 -6.31 9.01 -1.82
N CYS A 27 -5.25 9.13 -1.04
CA CYS A 27 -5.30 9.04 0.41
C CYS A 27 -6.19 10.15 0.99
N GLU A 28 -6.45 11.21 0.23
CA GLU A 28 -7.25 12.37 0.62
C GLU A 28 -8.77 12.08 0.69
N ILE A 29 -9.25 10.97 0.10
CA ILE A 29 -10.69 10.60 0.10
C ILE A 29 -11.03 9.39 0.96
N MET A 30 -10.09 8.85 1.75
CA MET A 30 -10.39 7.70 2.60
C MET A 30 -11.17 8.13 3.85
N TYR A 31 -12.35 7.53 4.03
CA TYR A 31 -13.14 7.65 5.24
C TYR A 31 -12.82 6.51 6.20
N CYS A 32 -12.43 6.85 7.43
CA CYS A 32 -12.24 5.88 8.50
C CYS A 32 -13.39 5.93 9.50
N PRO A 33 -13.91 4.77 9.94
CA PRO A 33 -14.88 4.73 11.04
C PRO A 33 -14.19 5.13 12.36
N ASP A 34 -14.97 5.70 13.29
CA ASP A 34 -14.50 6.09 14.63
C ASP A 34 -14.35 4.88 15.58
N ASP A 35 -14.25 3.66 15.03
CA ASP A 35 -14.04 2.44 15.81
C ASP A 35 -12.64 2.45 16.45
N TYR A 36 -12.59 2.12 17.73
CA TYR A 36 -11.34 2.04 18.48
C TYR A 36 -10.84 0.59 18.55
N ASP A 37 -9.93 0.25 17.65
CA ASP A 37 -9.21 -1.03 17.61
C ASP A 37 -7.72 -0.77 17.38
N PRO A 38 -6.99 -0.39 18.43
CA PRO A 38 -5.70 0.25 18.27
C PRO A 38 -4.62 -0.68 17.72
N VAL A 39 -3.87 -0.19 16.73
CA VAL A 39 -2.74 -0.88 16.12
C VAL A 39 -1.44 -0.12 16.34
N CYS A 40 -0.32 -0.84 16.39
CA CYS A 40 1.01 -0.24 16.42
C CYS A 40 1.57 -0.15 14.99
N GLY A 41 2.10 1.00 14.63
CA GLY A 41 2.87 1.19 13.40
C GLY A 41 4.33 0.80 13.56
N THR A 42 5.00 0.44 12.47
CA THR A 42 6.45 0.25 12.40
C THR A 42 7.23 1.53 12.72
N ASP A 43 6.57 2.69 12.68
CA ASP A 43 7.08 3.98 13.11
C ASP A 43 7.07 4.18 14.64
N GLY A 44 6.57 3.21 15.41
CA GLY A 44 6.45 3.27 16.86
C GLY A 44 5.26 4.08 17.36
N ASN A 45 4.38 4.56 16.46
CA ASN A 45 3.18 5.28 16.85
C ASN A 45 1.98 4.33 16.98
N LYS A 46 1.05 4.69 17.86
CA LYS A 46 -0.22 3.99 18.03
C LYS A 46 -1.31 4.70 17.22
N TYR A 47 -2.03 3.94 16.40
CA TYR A 47 -3.15 4.41 15.59
C TYR A 47 -4.46 3.92 16.18
N SER A 48 -5.53 4.72 16.06
CA SER A 48 -6.85 4.39 16.64
C SER A 48 -7.45 3.12 16.04
N ASN A 49 -7.17 2.87 14.77
CA ASN A 49 -7.54 1.65 14.05
C ASN A 49 -6.61 1.44 12.83
N LEU A 50 -6.79 0.30 12.16
CA LEU A 50 -6.04 -0.06 10.95
C LEU A 50 -6.28 0.92 9.78
N CYS A 51 -7.47 1.52 9.71
CA CYS A 51 -7.80 2.49 8.66
C CYS A 51 -6.95 3.75 8.81
N GLU A 52 -6.85 4.31 10.02
CA GLU A 52 -6.00 5.47 10.32
C GLU A 52 -4.52 5.22 10.04
N LEU A 53 -4.01 4.01 10.35
CA LEU A 53 -2.64 3.63 10.01
C LEU A 53 -2.44 3.61 8.48
N THR A 54 -3.37 2.97 7.76
CA THR A 54 -3.33 2.89 6.29
C THR A 54 -3.43 4.27 5.65
N LEU A 55 -4.25 5.17 6.23
CA LEU A 55 -4.39 6.55 5.79
C LEU A 55 -3.05 7.26 5.87
N LYS A 56 -2.39 7.13 7.02
CA LYS A 56 -1.09 7.73 7.27
C LYS A 56 -0.02 7.16 6.34
N ALA A 57 0.00 5.84 6.15
CA ALA A 57 0.94 5.16 5.27
C ALA A 57 0.77 5.60 3.81
N CYS A 58 -0.48 5.79 3.40
CA CYS A 58 -0.84 6.29 2.08
C CYS A 58 -0.38 7.75 1.92
N SER A 59 -0.71 8.63 2.87
CA SER A 59 -0.37 10.06 2.79
C SER A 59 1.13 10.35 2.88
N ASP A 60 1.90 9.50 3.56
CA ASP A 60 3.33 9.67 3.76
C ASP A 60 4.14 8.66 2.93
N THR A 61 4.22 8.88 1.61
CA THR A 61 5.00 8.04 0.68
C THR A 61 6.51 8.05 0.96
N THR A 62 6.97 8.89 1.90
CA THR A 62 8.38 8.97 2.30
C THR A 62 8.75 7.98 3.41
N LYS A 63 7.75 7.32 4.02
CA LYS A 63 7.96 6.35 5.10
C LYS A 63 7.25 5.04 4.81
N GLU A 64 7.98 3.94 4.94
CA GLU A 64 7.40 2.60 4.96
C GLU A 64 6.73 2.38 6.31
N LEU A 65 5.40 2.55 6.33
CA LEU A 65 4.57 2.41 7.52
C LEU A 65 3.67 1.18 7.37
N ASP A 66 3.89 0.20 8.23
CA ASP A 66 3.12 -1.04 8.30
C ASP A 66 2.71 -1.32 9.74
N VAL A 67 1.87 -2.34 9.95
CA VAL A 67 1.54 -2.81 11.30
C VAL A 67 2.75 -3.49 11.92
N ALA A 68 3.18 -3.02 13.09
CA ALA A 68 4.26 -3.60 13.87
C ALA A 68 3.85 -4.92 14.55
N SER A 69 4.82 -5.83 14.67
CA SER A 69 4.65 -7.15 15.28
C SER A 69 4.67 -7.07 16.81
N ASN A 70 3.58 -6.66 17.45
CA ASN A 70 3.22 -6.84 18.88
C ASN A 70 4.30 -6.57 19.97
N ALA A 71 5.45 -5.97 19.63
CA ALA A 71 6.58 -5.88 20.53
C ALA A 71 6.72 -4.50 21.18
N THR A 72 6.25 -3.43 20.53
CA THR A 72 6.14 -2.08 21.13
C THR A 72 5.41 -1.14 20.19
N CYS A 73 4.47 -0.38 20.75
CA CYS A 73 4.42 1.07 20.60
C CYS A 73 5.17 1.62 21.84
#